data_AF-A0A967GSP5-F1
#
_entry.id   AF-A0A967GSP5-F1
#
_cell.length_a   1.000
_cell.length_b   1.000
_cell.length_c   1.000
_cell.angle_alpha   90.00
_cell.angle_beta   90.00
_cell.angle_gamma   90.00
#
_symmetry.space_group_name_H-M   'P 1'
#
loop_
_entity.id
_entity.type
_entity.pdbx_description
1 polymer ?
#
loop_
_entity_poly.entity_id
_entity_poly.type
_entity_poly.pdbx_seq_one_letter_code
_entity_poly.pdbx_strand_id
1 'polypeptide(L)' 'FANNCLLARRLVESGVRFVQLYDWGWDHHGSSQPEDMKTHLPVKTQQIDRPIAALLKDLKQRGMLDETLVVWGGEFGR' A
#
# COMPACT_ATOMS: atom_id res chain seq x y z
N PHE A 1 -6.70 1.81 1.95
CA PHE A 1 -5.24 1.75 2.21
C PHE A 1 -4.66 2.85 3.12
N ALA A 2 -4.87 4.15 2.87
CA ALA A 2 -4.09 5.22 3.49
C ALA A 2 -4.06 5.25 5.04
N ASN A 3 -5.22 5.20 5.69
CA ASN A 3 -5.30 5.17 7.16
C ASN A 3 -4.63 3.91 7.75
N ASN A 4 -4.67 2.79 7.02
CA ASN A 4 -4.03 1.56 7.46
C ASN A 4 -2.50 1.70 7.47
N CYS A 5 -1.91 2.48 6.55
CA CYS A 5 -0.47 2.79 6.60
C CYS A 5 -0.09 3.54 7.88
N LEU A 6 -0.90 4.54 8.29
CA LEU A 6 -0.66 5.27 9.55
C LEU A 6 -0.79 4.36 10.77
N LEU A 7 -1.77 3.46 10.76
CA LEU A 7 -1.94 2.46 11.82
C LEU A 7 -0.77 1.47 11.83
N ALA A 8 -0.35 0.95 10.67
CA ALA A 8 0.79 0.04 10.56
C ALA A 8 2.06 0.65 11.16
N ARG A 9 2.34 1.91 10.83
CA ARG A 9 3.46 2.64 11.43
C ARG A 9 3.39 2.67 12.96
N ARG A 10 2.21 2.96 13.54
CA ARG A 10 2.01 2.96 15.01
C ARG A 10 2.14 1.56 15.62
N LEU A 11 1.71 0.52 14.91
CA LEU A 11 1.84 -0.87 15.35
C LEU A 11 3.32 -1.30 15.37
N VAL A 12 4.08 -0.99 14.31
CA VAL A 12 5.53 -1.24 14.26
C VAL A 12 6.24 -0.49 15.38
N GLU A 13 5.90 0.78 15.58
CA GLU A 13 6.42 1.62 16.68
C GLU A 13 6.07 1.07 18.07
N SER A 14 4.98 0.31 18.20
CA SER A 14 4.58 -0.37 19.44
C SER A 14 5.18 -1.77 19.59
N GLY A 15 6.11 -2.16 18.71
CA GLY A 15 6.80 -3.46 18.77
C GLY A 15 6.04 -4.64 18.17
N VAL A 16 4.98 -4.40 17.39
CA VAL A 16 4.27 -5.47 16.67
C VAL A 16 5.21 -6.07 15.61
N ARG A 17 5.41 -7.39 15.67
CA ARG A 17 6.41 -8.10 14.86
C ARG A 17 5.99 -8.39 13.42
N PHE A 18 4.69 -8.36 13.14
CA PHE A 18 4.15 -8.66 11.83
C PHE A 18 2.90 -7.84 11.57
N VAL A 19 2.89 -7.10 10.46
CA VAL A 19 1.76 -6.28 10.02
C VAL A 19 1.52 -6.55 8.54
N GLN A 20 0.31 -6.94 8.18
CA GLN A 20 -0.11 -7.11 6.79
C GLN A 20 -1.00 -5.94 6.37
N LEU A 21 -0.63 -5.28 5.28
CA LEU A 21 -1.47 -4.31 4.61
C LEU A 21 -2.04 -4.94 3.34
N TYR A 22 -3.34 -4.76 3.14
CA TYR A 22 -4.06 -5.32 2.00
C TYR A 22 -4.98 -4.25 1.41
N ASP A 23 -5.04 -4.21 0.08
CA ASP A 23 -5.98 -3.40 -0.70
C ASP A 23 -6.49 -4.25 -1.87
N TRP A 24 -7.79 -4.19 -2.14
CA TRP A 24 -8.46 -5.03 -3.14
C TRP A 24 -9.03 -4.19 -4.28
N GLY A 25 -9.44 -4.84 -5.38
CA GLY A 25 -10.14 -4.16 -6.49
C GLY A 25 -9.20 -3.46 -7.46
N TRP A 26 -7.98 -3.98 -7.63
CA TRP A 26 -7.07 -3.57 -8.70
C TRP A 26 -7.27 -4.40 -9.99
N ASP A 27 -8.12 -5.43 -9.95
CA ASP A 27 -8.32 -6.39 -11.03
C ASP A 27 -9.32 -5.88 -12.11
N HIS A 28 -8.92 -4.82 -12.82
CA HIS A 28 -9.71 -4.16 -13.86
C HIS A 28 -9.63 -4.84 -15.24
N HIS A 29 -10.70 -5.52 -15.69
CA HIS A 29 -10.78 -6.22 -16.99
C HIS A 29 -11.73 -5.57 -18.01
N GLY A 30 -12.44 -4.51 -17.63
CA GLY A 30 -13.50 -3.93 -18.45
C GLY A 30 -13.00 -2.94 -19.50
N SER A 31 -13.89 -2.62 -20.45
CA SER A 31 -13.70 -1.51 -21.39
C SER A 31 -14.45 -0.24 -21.00
N SER A 32 -15.25 -0.32 -19.95
CA SER A 32 -16.16 0.73 -19.49
C SER A 32 -16.01 0.99 -18.00
N GLN A 33 -16.40 2.18 -17.59
CA GLN A 33 -16.42 2.60 -16.20
C GLN A 33 -17.22 1.63 -15.31
N PRO A 34 -16.74 1.27 -14.09
CA PRO A 34 -15.48 1.66 -13.45
C PRO A 34 -14.32 0.66 -13.70
N GLU A 35 -14.48 -0.28 -14.61
CA GLU A 35 -13.53 -1.39 -14.81
C GLU A 35 -12.49 -1.10 -15.90
N ASP A 36 -12.53 0.08 -16.53
CA ASP A 36 -11.61 0.39 -17.60
C ASP A 36 -10.18 0.65 -17.10
N MET A 37 -9.22 0.10 -17.85
CA MET A 37 -7.80 0.23 -17.52
C MET A 37 -7.22 1.62 -17.80
N LYS A 38 -7.85 2.42 -18.68
CA LYS A 38 -7.26 3.69 -19.13
C LYS A 38 -7.49 4.81 -18.13
N THR A 39 -8.62 4.81 -17.43
CA THR A 39 -9.02 5.90 -16.54
C THR A 39 -9.15 5.44 -15.10
N HIS A 40 -9.66 4.23 -14.84
CA HIS A 40 -9.89 3.77 -13.47
C HIS A 40 -8.71 3.09 -12.83
N LEU A 41 -7.96 2.26 -13.56
CA LEU A 41 -6.75 1.64 -13.00
C LEU A 41 -5.74 2.71 -12.49
N PRO A 42 -5.46 3.83 -13.19
CA PRO A 42 -4.63 4.90 -12.65
C PRO A 42 -5.17 5.54 -11.36
N VAL A 43 -6.49 5.72 -11.26
CA VAL A 43 -7.11 6.23 -10.02
C VAL A 43 -6.88 5.23 -8.87
N LYS A 44 -7.04 3.94 -9.15
CA LYS A 44 -6.82 2.88 -8.16
C LYS A 44 -5.36 2.80 -7.72
N THR A 45 -4.40 2.84 -8.64
CA THR A 45 -2.97 2.79 -8.29
C THR A 45 -2.54 4.01 -7.47
N GLN A 46 -3.08 5.20 -7.75
CA GLN A 46 -2.82 6.41 -6.96
C GLN A 46 -3.29 6.31 -5.50
N GLN A 47 -4.34 5.53 -5.22
CA GLN A 47 -4.82 5.30 -3.85
C GLN A 47 -3.82 4.50 -2.99
N ILE A 48 -2.89 3.80 -3.64
CA ILE A 48 -1.90 2.92 -3.01
C ILE A 48 -0.50 3.55 -3.03
N ASP A 49 -0.11 4.17 -4.15
CA ASP A 49 1.22 4.76 -4.39
C ASP A 49 1.61 5.80 -3.32
N ARG A 50 0.76 6.79 -3.09
CA ARG A 50 1.08 7.86 -2.14
C ARG A 50 1.15 7.36 -0.70
N PRO A 51 0.21 6.53 -0.20
CA PRO A 51 0.31 6.06 1.18
C PRO A 51 1.46 5.10 1.46
N ILE A 52 1.82 4.20 0.52
CA ILE A 52 2.99 3.33 0.75
C ILE A 52 4.28 4.15 0.80
N ALA A 53 4.42 5.14 -0.08
CA ALA A 53 5.56 6.06 -0.05
C ALA A 53 5.63 6.84 1.28
N ALA A 54 4.48 7.25 1.83
CA ALA A 54 4.41 7.89 3.13
C ALA A 54 4.82 6.95 4.27
N LEU A 55 4.34 5.70 4.27
CA LEU A 55 4.74 4.69 5.27
C LEU A 55 6.25 4.47 5.27
N LEU A 56 6.86 4.26 4.09
CA LEU A 56 8.31 4.05 3.97
C LEU A 56 9.11 5.25 4.47
N LYS A 57 8.66 6.47 4.17
CA LYS A 57 9.28 7.71 4.68
C LYS A 57 9.16 7.81 6.19
N ASP A 58 7.99 7.53 6.76
CA ASP A 58 7.75 7.58 8.20
C ASP A 58 8.62 6.55 8.94
N LEU A 59 8.71 5.32 8.44
CA LEU A 59 9.59 4.29 9.01
C LEU A 59 11.06 4.74 8.98
N LYS A 60 11.51 5.30 7.84
CA LYS A 60 12.88 5.81 7.69
C LYS A 60 13.18 6.97 8.64
N GLN A 61 12.29 7.96 8.71
CA GLN A 61 12.46 9.13 9.58
C GLN A 61 12.53 8.78 11.07
N ARG A 62 11.91 7.66 11.46
CA ARG A 62 11.89 7.17 12.84
C ARG A 62 12.99 6.14 13.13
N GLY A 63 13.86 5.83 12.16
CA GLY A 63 14.91 4.81 12.29
C GLY A 63 14.40 3.37 12.30
N MET A 64 13.10 3.13 12.10
CA MET A 64 12.50 1.79 12.13
C MET A 64 12.71 1.01 10.83
N LEU A 65 13.01 1.69 9.72
CA LEU A 65 13.17 1.01 8.43
C LEU A 65 14.41 0.10 8.39
N ASP A 66 15.44 0.39 9.18
CA ASP A 66 16.67 -0.40 9.22
C ASP A 66 16.47 -1.77 9.90
N GLU A 67 15.44 -1.90 10.73
CA GLU A 67 15.08 -3.12 11.46
C GLU A 67 13.79 -3.79 10.95
N THR A 68 13.09 -3.16 10.00
CA THR A 68 11.81 -3.65 9.46
C THR A 68 11.99 -4.12 8.01
N LEU A 69 11.81 -5.42 7.77
CA LEU A 69 11.68 -5.94 6.41
C LEU A 69 10.31 -5.56 5.83
N VAL A 70 10.31 -4.81 4.73
CA VAL A 70 9.10 -4.50 3.97
C VAL A 70 9.07 -5.35 2.69
N VAL A 71 8.03 -6.17 2.56
CA VAL A 71 7.75 -6.94 1.34
C VAL A 71 6.57 -6.29 0.62
N TRP A 72 6.75 -5.95 -0.66
CA TRP A 72 5.74 -5.32 -1.50
C TRP A 72 5.44 -6.16 -2.73
N GLY A 73 4.18 -6.51 -2.93
CA GLY A 73 3.76 -7.32 -4.07
C GLY A 73 2.25 -7.38 -4.23
N GLY A 74 1.82 -7.94 -5.36
CA GLY A 74 0.43 -8.27 -5.65
C GLY A 74 0.25 -9.78 -5.77
N GLU A 75 -1.01 -10.23 -5.88
CA GLU A 75 -1.36 -11.64 -6.03
C GLU A 75 -0.91 -12.20 -7.40
N PHE A 76 -1.09 -11.40 -8.45
CA PHE A 76 -0.70 -11.71 -9.84
C PHE A 76 -0.48 -10.39 -10.61
N GLY A 77 -0.03 -10.48 -11.87
CA GLY A 77 0.16 -9.34 -12.77
C GLY A 77 -0.85 -9.30 -13.92
N ARG A 78 -0.61 -8.41 -14.90
CA ARG A 78 -1.21 -8.43 -16.24
C ARG A 78 -0.12 -8.31 -17.29
#